data_AF-A0A7Y0GBM9-F1
#
_entry.id   AF-A0A7Y0GBM9-F1
#
_cell.length_a   1.000
_cell.length_b   1.000
_cell.length_c   1.000
_cell.angle_alpha   90.00
_cell.angle_beta   90.00
_cell.angle_gamma   90.00
#
_symmetry.space_group_name_H-M   'P 1'
#
loop_
_entity.id
_entity.type
_entity.pdbx_description
1 polymer ?
#
loop_
_entity_poly.entity_id
_entity_poly.type
_entity_poly.pdbx_seq_one_letter_code
_entity_poly.pdbx_strand_id
1 'polypeptide(L)'
;MDFFADIFDENVGADPSHVSRCASPQDAATSYFKDIFENSNGRIRSAVVAVWPVTSPVEHCIVFDADAVLTPCMEPDAEPGEFDVFLDVRERI
;
A
#
# COMPACT_ATOMS: atom_id res chain seq x y z
N MET A 1 9.33 13.40 -0.15
CA MET A 1 8.59 13.83 -1.34
C MET A 1 7.14 13.47 -1.12
N ASP A 2 6.22 14.19 -1.74
CA ASP A 2 4.78 13.93 -1.60
C ASP A 2 4.27 13.25 -2.86
N PHE A 3 3.41 12.26 -2.67
CA PHE A 3 2.84 11.44 -3.72
C PHE A 3 1.33 11.39 -3.59
N PHE A 4 0.67 11.20 -4.72
CA PHE A 4 -0.66 10.65 -4.75
C PHE A 4 -0.58 9.13 -4.87
N ALA A 5 -1.43 8.44 -4.13
CA ALA A 5 -1.60 7.00 -4.21
C ALA A 5 -3.09 6.65 -4.30
N ASP A 6 -3.41 5.68 -5.13
CA ASP A 6 -4.79 5.23 -5.35
C ASP A 6 -4.84 3.75 -5.71
N ILE A 7 -6.01 3.12 -5.58
CA ILE A 7 -6.23 1.78 -6.12
C ILE A 7 -6.23 1.89 -7.65
N PHE A 8 -5.49 1.02 -8.31
CA PHE A 8 -5.43 0.97 -9.76
C PHE A 8 -6.67 0.25 -10.31
N ASP A 9 -7.72 1.03 -10.56
CA ASP A 9 -8.96 0.60 -11.21
C ASP A 9 -9.42 1.60 -12.30
N GLU A 10 -10.65 1.47 -12.80
CA GLU A 10 -11.20 2.34 -13.85
C GLU A 10 -11.37 3.82 -13.43
N ASN A 11 -11.35 4.11 -12.13
CA ASN A 11 -11.52 5.43 -11.54
C ASN A 11 -10.22 6.00 -10.96
N VAL A 12 -9.06 5.40 -11.28
CA VAL A 12 -7.76 5.84 -10.76
C VAL A 12 -7.57 7.36 -10.94
N GLY A 13 -7.27 8.04 -9.83
CA GLY A 13 -7.07 9.49 -9.81
C GLY A 13 -8.34 10.33 -9.68
N ALA A 14 -9.52 9.72 -9.52
CA ALA A 14 -10.76 10.44 -9.21
C ALA A 14 -10.77 11.03 -7.78
N ASP A 15 -10.23 10.29 -6.81
CA ASP A 15 -10.07 10.72 -5.41
C ASP A 15 -8.79 10.12 -4.78
N PRO A 16 -7.60 10.51 -5.28
CA PRO A 16 -6.36 9.90 -4.84
C PRO A 16 -6.00 10.37 -3.42
N SER A 17 -5.43 9.46 -2.64
CA SER A 17 -4.92 9.78 -1.31
C SER A 17 -3.57 10.48 -1.37
N HIS A 18 -3.42 11.55 -0.60
CA HIS A 18 -2.16 12.27 -0.48
C HIS A 18 -1.26 11.62 0.56
N VAL A 19 -0.12 11.06 0.13
CA VAL A 19 0.88 10.43 0.99
C VAL A 19 2.10 11.34 1.09
N SER A 20 2.33 11.88 2.29
CA SER A 20 3.37 12.88 2.50
C SER A 20 4.67 12.29 3.05
N ARG A 21 5.79 12.97 2.81
CA ARG A 21 7.11 12.66 3.41
C ARG A 21 7.67 11.25 3.11
N CYS A 22 7.33 10.68 1.95
CA CYS A 22 7.91 9.41 1.50
C CYS A 22 9.29 9.61 0.87
N ALA A 23 10.19 8.64 1.01
CA ALA A 23 11.51 8.68 0.38
C ALA A 23 11.47 8.18 -1.08
N SER A 24 10.53 7.30 -1.41
CA SER A 24 10.32 6.75 -2.75
C SER A 24 8.83 6.54 -3.08
N PRO A 25 8.47 6.32 -4.37
CA PRO A 25 7.12 5.91 -4.76
C PRO A 25 6.70 4.57 -4.12
N GLN A 26 7.65 3.65 -3.94
CA GLN A 26 7.41 2.36 -3.28
C GLN A 26 7.03 2.56 -1.79
N ASP A 27 7.68 3.50 -1.10
CA ASP A 27 7.29 3.84 0.28
C ASP A 27 5.88 4.43 0.34
N ALA A 28 5.51 5.25 -0.65
CA ALA A 28 4.17 5.81 -0.74
C ALA A 28 3.13 4.71 -1.00
N ALA A 29 3.40 3.78 -1.91
CA ALA A 29 2.55 2.62 -2.16
C ALA A 29 2.39 1.76 -0.89
N THR A 30 3.50 1.52 -0.17
CA THR A 30 3.51 0.74 1.08
C THR A 30 2.70 1.42 2.18
N SER A 31 2.88 2.74 2.37
CA SER A 31 2.12 3.49 3.38
C SER A 31 0.63 3.52 3.07
N TYR A 32 0.27 3.76 1.81
CA TYR A 32 -1.12 3.77 1.37
C TYR A 32 -1.79 2.40 1.54
N PHE A 33 -1.10 1.33 1.11
CA PHE A 33 -1.61 -0.03 1.25
C PHE A 33 -1.75 -0.45 2.72
N LYS A 34 -0.81 -0.04 3.58
CA LYS A 34 -0.89 -0.23 5.03
C LYS A 34 -2.17 0.36 5.59
N ASP A 35 -2.48 1.62 5.24
CA ASP A 35 -3.68 2.29 5.72
C ASP A 35 -4.96 1.56 5.24
N ILE A 36 -4.99 1.09 4.00
CA ILE A 36 -6.12 0.27 3.48
C ILE A 36 -6.25 -1.03 4.27
N PHE A 37 -5.15 -1.76 4.44
CA PHE A 37 -5.13 -3.03 5.15
C PHE A 37 -5.68 -2.87 6.56
N GLU A 38 -5.16 -1.89 7.32
CA GLU A 38 -5.57 -1.59 8.69
C GLU A 38 -7.05 -1.15 8.77
N ASN A 39 -7.48 -0.21 7.92
CA ASN A 39 -8.88 0.27 7.89
C ASN A 39 -9.88 -0.81 7.48
N SER A 40 -9.43 -1.81 6.70
CA SER A 40 -10.25 -2.96 6.32
C SER A 40 -10.34 -4.03 7.41
N ASN A 41 -9.66 -3.86 8.55
CA ASN A 41 -9.42 -4.90 9.55
C ASN A 41 -8.80 -6.17 8.93
N GLY A 42 -7.83 -6.00 8.02
CA GLY A 42 -7.13 -7.09 7.34
C GLY A 42 -7.95 -7.90 6.34
N ARG A 43 -9.12 -7.38 5.92
CA ARG A 43 -9.97 -8.01 4.87
C ARG A 43 -9.38 -7.82 3.49
N ILE A 44 -8.79 -6.66 3.21
CA ILE A 44 -8.07 -6.39 1.97
C ILE A 44 -6.63 -6.84 2.17
N ARG A 45 -6.27 -7.97 1.56
CA ARG A 45 -4.93 -8.56 1.67
C ARG A 45 -4.07 -8.36 0.44
N SER A 46 -4.65 -7.96 -0.67
CA SER A 46 -3.91 -7.67 -1.90
C SER A 46 -4.60 -6.51 -2.60
N ALA A 47 -3.81 -5.62 -3.21
CA ALA A 47 -4.30 -4.54 -4.04
C ALA A 47 -3.25 -4.18 -5.10
N VAL A 48 -3.72 -3.59 -6.20
CA VAL A 48 -2.85 -2.95 -7.17
C VAL A 48 -2.89 -1.46 -6.86
N VAL A 49 -1.74 -0.86 -6.59
CA VAL A 49 -1.64 0.53 -6.15
C VAL A 49 -0.93 1.35 -7.23
N ALA A 50 -1.55 2.43 -7.67
CA ALA A 50 -0.92 3.41 -8.56
C ALA A 50 -0.39 4.58 -7.73
N VAL A 51 0.86 4.98 -8.00
CA VAL A 51 1.52 6.10 -7.30
C VAL A 51 2.12 7.06 -8.30
N TRP A 52 1.90 8.35 -8.12
CA TRP A 52 2.54 9.41 -8.92
C TRP A 52 2.93 10.61 -8.05
N PRO A 53 3.99 11.35 -8.41
CA PRO A 53 4.33 12.60 -7.76
C PRO A 53 3.15 13.59 -7.78
N VAL A 54 2.95 14.35 -6.70
CA VAL A 54 1.93 15.42 -6.67
C VAL A 54 2.15 16.51 -7.74
N THR A 55 3.38 16.59 -8.25
CA THR A 55 3.80 17.51 -9.32
C THR A 55 3.62 16.94 -10.73
N SER A 56 3.10 15.72 -10.88
CA SER A 56 2.99 15.00 -12.14
C SER A 56 1.55 14.57 -12.43
N PRO A 57 1.16 14.44 -13.70
CA PRO A 57 -0.15 13.89 -14.05
C PRO A 57 -0.25 12.41 -13.70
N VAL A 58 -1.47 11.91 -13.49
CA VAL A 58 -1.78 10.49 -13.21
C VAL A 58 -1.28 9.52 -14.29
N GLU A 59 -1.16 9.99 -15.53
CA GLU A 59 -0.64 9.23 -16.67
C GLU A 59 0.81 8.76 -16.47
N HIS A 60 1.55 9.39 -15.54
CA HIS A 60 2.90 9.01 -15.15
C HIS A 60 2.93 8.15 -13.88
N CYS A 61 1.82 7.51 -13.52
CA CYS A 61 1.79 6.63 -12.36
C CYS A 61 2.69 5.41 -12.55
N ILE A 62 3.31 5.03 -11.45
CA ILE A 62 4.04 3.78 -11.28
C ILE A 62 3.08 2.84 -10.55
N VAL A 63 2.89 1.65 -11.10
CA VAL A 63 1.95 0.67 -10.58
C VAL A 63 2.71 -0.35 -9.74
N PHE A 64 2.15 -0.71 -8.59
CA PHE A 64 2.70 -1.67 -7.64
C PHE A 64 1.68 -2.76 -7.36
N ASP A 65 2.13 -4.02 -7.34
CA ASP A 65 1.40 -5.11 -6.71
C ASP A 65 1.74 -5.10 -5.22
N ALA A 66 0.71 -5.00 -4.37
CA ALA A 66 0.84 -4.93 -2.92
C ALA A 66 0.11 -6.11 -2.27
N ASP A 67 0.82 -6.87 -1.44
CA ASP A 67 0.34 -8.07 -0.76
C ASP A 67 0.63 -8.02 0.73
N ALA A 68 -0.35 -8.33 1.56
CA ALA A 68 -0.23 -8.49 3.00
C ALA A 68 -0.09 -9.98 3.32
N VAL A 69 1.11 -10.37 3.75
CA VAL A 69 1.43 -11.72 4.21
C VAL A 69 1.22 -11.78 5.72
N LEU A 70 0.34 -12.69 6.15
CA LEU A 70 0.07 -12.96 7.55
C LEU A 70 0.77 -14.25 7.96
N THR A 71 1.73 -14.16 8.87
CA THR A 71 2.39 -15.32 9.46
C THR A 71 2.02 -15.44 10.93
N PRO A 72 1.76 -16.65 11.46
CA PRO A 72 1.56 -16.82 12.90
C PRO A 72 2.73 -16.22 13.66
N CYS A 73 2.45 -15.41 14.68
CA CYS A 73 3.51 -14.81 15.49
C CYS A 73 4.27 -15.92 16.23
N MET A 74 5.60 -15.86 16.16
CA MET A 74 6.51 -16.85 16.78
C MET A 74 7.12 -16.34 18.09
N GLU A 75 6.74 -15.14 18.55
CA GLU A 75 7.21 -14.60 19.81
C GLU A 75 6.69 -15.44 21.00
N PRO A 76 7.51 -15.66 22.04
CA PRO A 76 7.18 -16.57 23.13
C PRO A 76 6.01 -16.10 24.00
N ASP A 77 5.67 -14.82 23.95
CA ASP A 77 4.55 -14.17 24.64
C ASP A 77 3.35 -13.87 23.73
N ALA A 78 3.39 -14.32 22.47
CA ALA A 78 2.31 -14.08 21.52
C ALA A 78 0.98 -14.73 21.95
N GLU A 79 -0.11 -13.99 21.86
CA GLU A 79 -1.44 -14.51 22.20
C GLU A 79 -1.94 -15.50 21.12
N PRO A 80 -2.79 -16.47 21.48
CA PRO A 80 -3.42 -17.36 20.49
C PRO A 80 -4.19 -16.57 19.44
N GLY A 81 -3.71 -16.58 18.20
CA GLY A 81 -4.31 -15.84 17.08
C GLY A 81 -3.61 -14.52 16.76
N GLU A 82 -2.45 -14.25 17.35
CA GLU A 82 -1.59 -13.14 16.97
C GLU A 82 -0.80 -13.47 15.68
N PHE A 83 -0.72 -12.51 14.78
CA PHE A 83 -0.07 -12.65 13.48
C PHE A 83 0.89 -11.50 13.23
N ASP A 84 2.08 -11.83 12.73
CA ASP A 84 2.97 -10.85 12.13
C ASP A 84 2.45 -10.48 10.74
N VAL A 85 2.41 -9.18 10.46
CA VAL A 85 1.98 -8.64 9.17
C VAL A 85 3.20 -8.13 8.41
N PHE A 86 3.47 -8.73 7.26
CA PHE A 86 4.47 -8.24 6.31
C PHE A 86 3.80 -7.71 5.05
N LEU A 87 4.11 -6.47 4.68
CA LEU A 87 3.62 -5.87 3.44
C LEU A 87 4.71 -6.05 2.36
N ASP A 88 4.41 -6.88 1.37
CA ASP A 88 5.23 -7.07 0.18
C ASP A 88 4.70 -6.15 -0.92
N VAL A 89 5.47 -5.14 -1.31
CA VAL A 89 5.09 -4.16 -2.33
C VAL A 89 6.14 -4.17 -3.42
N ARG A 90 5.74 -4.53 -4.64
CA ARG A 90 6.63 -4.72 -5.79
C ARG A 90 6.14 -3.93 -6.99
N GLU A 91 7.05 -3.24 -7.65
CA GLU A 91 6.74 -2.52 -8.89
C GLU A 91 6.28 -3.50 -9.97
N ARG A 92 5.18 -3.17 -10.64
CA ARG A 92 4.59 -3.94 -11.72
C ARG A 92 5.17 -3.47 -13.05
N ILE A 93 6.19 -4.18 -13.53
CA ILE A 93 6.92 -3.92 -14.79
C ILE A 93 6.13 -4.39 -16.01
#